data_AF-A0A1J4UU12-F1
#
_entry.id   AF-A0A1J4UU12-F1
#
_cell.length_a   1.000
_cell.length_b   1.000
_cell.length_c   1.000
_cell.angle_alpha   90.00
_cell.angle_beta   90.00
_cell.angle_gamma   90.00
#
_symmetry.space_group_name_H-M   'P 1'
#
loop_
_entity.id
_entity.type
_entity.pdbx_description
1 polymer ?
#
loop_
_entity_poly.entity_id
_entity_poly.type
_entity_poly.pdbx_seq_one_letter_code
_entity_poly.pdbx_strand_id
1 'polypeptide(L)' 'MVSGMASMLAVKSAVGEYIKKKNMRFSGASYDKVSELVAKKLDMAIVRAKENKRQTVMPYDL' A
#
# COMPACT_ATOMS: atom_id res chain seq x y z
N MET A 1 18.34 16.52 1.90
CA MET A 1 17.46 15.35 2.07
C MET A 1 16.63 15.25 0.82
N VAL A 2 16.78 14.17 0.04
CA VAL A 2 16.11 14.05 -1.26
C VAL A 2 14.61 13.95 -1.00
N SER A 3 13.89 14.98 -1.43
CA SER A 3 12.44 14.97 -1.61
C SER A 3 12.11 13.89 -2.64
N GLY A 4 11.95 12.65 -2.18
CA GLY A 4 11.41 11.58 -2.99
C GLY A 4 9.92 11.81 -3.09
N MET A 5 9.41 12.13 -4.29
CA MET A 5 7.99 12.01 -4.59
C MET A 5 7.49 10.70 -3.99
N ALA A 6 6.51 10.77 -3.07
CA ALA A 6 5.88 9.59 -2.52
C ALA A 6 5.37 8.74 -3.68
N SER A 7 6.09 7.67 -4.02
CA SER A 7 5.71 6.79 -5.10
C SER A 7 4.42 6.10 -4.66
N MET A 8 3.43 6.11 -5.54
CA MET A 8 2.21 5.37 -5.27
C MET A 8 2.52 3.88 -5.18
N LEU A 9 2.28 3.29 -4.01
CA LEU A 9 2.44 1.85 -3.77
C LEU A 9 1.28 1.03 -4.33
N ALA A 10 0.22 1.69 -4.81
CA ALA A 10 -0.92 1.06 -5.44
C ALA A 10 -1.17 1.66 -6.83
N VAL A 11 -1.49 0.79 -7.81
CA VAL A 11 -1.81 1.22 -9.17
C VAL A 11 -3.18 1.89 -9.18
N LYS A 12 -3.21 3.21 -9.43
CA LYS A 12 -4.44 4.03 -9.43
C LYS A 12 -5.55 3.44 -10.29
N SER A 13 -5.24 2.95 -11.50
CA SER A 13 -6.24 2.38 -12.41
C SER A 13 -6.92 1.14 -11.81
N ALA A 14 -6.14 0.21 -11.25
CA ALA A 14 -6.67 -1.00 -10.62
C ALA A 14 -7.56 -0.69 -9.42
N VAL A 15 -7.14 0.25 -8.55
CA VAL A 15 -7.95 0.70 -7.41
C VAL A 15 -9.24 1.37 -7.89
N GLY A 16 -9.15 2.26 -8.87
CA GLY A 16 -10.31 2.96 -9.43
C GLY A 16 -11.30 2.01 -10.10
N GLU A 17 -10.83 1.03 -10.87
CA GLU A 17 -11.66 0.00 -11.48
C GLU A 17 -12.35 -0.88 -10.44
N TYR A 18 -11.65 -1.27 -9.37
CA TYR A 18 -12.22 -2.09 -8.30
C TYR A 18 -13.41 -1.41 -7.60
N ILE A 19 -13.32 -0.09 -7.41
CA ILE A 19 -14.38 0.73 -6.81
C ILE A 19 -15.53 0.94 -7.81
N LYS A 20 -15.22 1.23 -9.07
CA LYS A 20 -16.23 1.38 -10.15
C LYS A 20 -17.07 0.12 -10.34
N LYS A 21 -16.46 -1.07 -10.29
CA LYS A 21 -17.16 -2.37 -10.36
C LYS A 21 -18.20 -2.57 -9.24
N LYS A 22 -18.14 -1.77 -8.17
CA LYS A 22 -19.09 -1.77 -7.06
C LYS A 22 -20.12 -0.63 -7.15
N ASN A 23 -20.26 -0.01 -8.33
CA ASN A 23 -21.12 1.15 -8.56
C ASN A 23 -20.81 2.36 -7.67
N MET A 24 -19.55 2.50 -7.25
CA MET A 24 -19.08 3.59 -6.42
C MET A 24 -18.10 4.49 -7.18
N ARG A 25 -17.95 5.73 -6.72
CA ARG A 25 -16.92 6.68 -7.20
C ARG A 25 -15.82 6.81 -6.16
N PHE A 26 -14.58 6.99 -6.63
CA PHE A 26 -13.41 7.15 -5.76
C PHE A 26 -12.85 8.56 -5.92
N SER A 27 -12.63 9.25 -4.81
CA SER A 27 -12.10 10.61 -4.85
C SER A 27 -10.60 10.60 -5.22
N GLY A 28 -10.12 11.68 -5.82
CA GLY A 28 -8.70 11.82 -6.14
C GLY A 28 -7.78 11.67 -4.92
N ALA A 29 -8.15 12.29 -3.79
CA ALA A 29 -7.40 12.20 -2.53
C ALA A 29 -7.43 10.78 -1.92
N SER A 30 -8.44 9.97 -2.26
CA SER A 30 -8.52 8.59 -1.76
C SER A 30 -7.40 7.70 -2.31
N TYR A 31 -6.82 8.01 -3.47
CA TYR A 31 -5.69 7.24 -4.01
C TYR A 31 -4.43 7.40 -3.15
N ASP A 32 -4.14 8.62 -2.69
CA ASP A 32 -3.00 8.87 -1.81
C ASP A 32 -3.18 8.13 -0.47
N LYS A 33 -4.41 8.14 0.07
CA LYS A 33 -4.72 7.42 1.30
C LYS A 33 -4.56 5.90 1.16
N VAL A 34 -4.93 5.32 0.02
CA VAL A 34 -4.69 3.89 -0.24
C VAL A 34 -3.20 3.59 -0.25
N SER A 35 -2.39 4.42 -0.90
CA SER A 35 -0.93 4.25 -0.90
C SER A 35 -0.34 4.32 0.52
N GLU A 36 -0.81 5.26 1.35
CA GLU A 36 -0.41 5.39 2.75
C GLU A 36 -0.80 4.13 3.57
N LEU A 37 -2.00 3.60 3.37
CA LEU A 37 -2.45 2.38 4.04
C LEU A 37 -1.63 1.15 3.64
N VAL A 38 -1.29 1.02 2.35
CA VAL A 38 -0.40 -0.05 1.87
C VAL A 38 0.99 0.08 2.49
N ALA A 39 1.56 1.30 2.52
CA ALA A 39 2.86 1.55 3.15
C ALA A 39 2.87 1.08 4.61
N LYS A 40 1.87 1.50 5.40
CA LYS A 40 1.77 1.13 6.82
C LYS A 40 1.66 -0.38 7.03
N LYS A 41 0.94 -1.08 6.14
CA LYS A 41 0.83 -2.55 6.20
C LYS A 41 2.15 -3.23 5.87
N LEU A 42 2.87 -2.76 4.87
CA LEU A 42 4.18 -3.28 4.52
C LEU A 42 5.22 -3.00 5.62
N ASP A 43 5.20 -1.83 6.24
CA ASP A 43 6.07 -1.52 7.38
C ASP A 43 5.87 -2.50 8.54
N MET A 44 4.61 -2.82 8.87
CA MET A 44 4.29 -3.83 9.88
C MET A 44 4.78 -5.22 9.48
N ALA A 45 4.62 -5.60 8.21
CA ALA A 45 5.09 -6.89 7.70
C ALA A 45 6.62 -7.00 7.77
N ILE A 46 7.33 -5.90 7.49
CA ILE A 46 8.78 -5.81 7.65
C ILE A 46 9.19 -5.99 9.11
N VAL A 47 8.45 -5.40 10.06
CA VAL A 47 8.70 -5.59 11.50
C VAL A 47 8.58 -7.07 11.87
N ARG A 48 7.49 -7.74 11.48
CA ARG A 48 7.27 -9.17 11.73
C ARG A 48 8.36 -10.05 11.09
N ALA A 49 8.80 -9.71 9.87
CA ALA A 49 9.90 -10.42 9.22
C ALA A 49 11.21 -10.28 9.99
N LYS A 50 11.52 -9.07 10.48
CA LYS A 50 12.71 -8.79 11.30
C LYS A 50 12.68 -9.51 12.64
N GLU A 51 11.53 -9.53 13.32
CA GLU A 51 11.34 -10.28 14.57
C GLU A 51 11.64 -11.77 14.39
N ASN A 52 11.30 -12.31 13.22
CA ASN A 52 11.62 -13.68 12.82
C ASN A 52 13.02 -13.85 12.20
N LYS A 53 13.90 -12.84 12.31
CA LYS A 53 15.27 -12.82 11.77
C LYS A 53 15.35 -13.09 10.26
N ARG A 54 14.30 -12.74 9.51
CA ARG A 54 14.23 -12.87 8.05
C ARG A 54 14.46 -11.52 7.38
N GLN A 55 15.09 -11.55 6.20
CA GLN A 55 15.19 -10.40 5.30
C GLN A 55 14.08 -10.38 4.25
N THR A 56 13.37 -11.50 4.06
CA THR A 56 12.27 -11.64 3.12
C THR A 56 10.94 -11.53 3.86
N VAL A 57 10.07 -10.61 3.41
CA VAL A 57 8.67 -10.53 3.83
C VAL A 57 7.91 -11.69 3.20
N MET A 58 7.21 -12.45 4.03
CA MET A 58 6.46 -13.63 3.63
C MET A 58 4.95 -13.34 3.68
N PRO A 59 4.10 -14.15 3.00
CA PRO A 59 2.66 -13.91 2.99
C PRO A 59 2.02 -13.84 4.39
N TYR A 60 2.55 -14.59 5.35
CA TYR A 60 2.06 -14.60 6.73
C TYR A 60 2.51 -13.39 7.57
N ASP A 61 3.37 -12.52 7.01
CA ASP A 61 3.74 -11.26 7.65
C ASP A 61 2.75 -10.12 7.34
N LEU A 62 1.91 -10.25 6.30
CA LEU A 62 1.01 -9.19 5.83
C LEU A 62 -0.22 -8.94 6.73
#